data_AF-A0A0K8RRX1-F1
#
_entry.id   AF-A0A0K8RRX1-F1
#
_cell.length_a   1.000
_cell.length_b   1.000
_cell.length_c   1.000
_cell.angle_alpha   90.00
_cell.angle_beta   90.00
_cell.angle_gamma   90.00
#
_symmetry.space_group_name_H-M   'P 1'
#
loop_
_entity.id
_entity.type
_entity.pdbx_description
1 polymer ?
#
loop_
_entity_poly.entity_id
_entity_poly.type
_entity_poly.pdbx_seq_one_letter_code
_entity_poly.pdbx_strand_id
1 'polypeptide(L)' 'MRSSFIFCLLAIYYIASANARSCWELPGSPCLSFCYGYNEGAEFTTTPPGTLCTTNGGKPGRCENGECIKN' A
#
# COMPACT_ATOMS: atom_id res chain seq x y z
N MET A 1 37.06 14.32 8.07
CA MET A 1 36.11 14.25 6.93
C MET A 1 35.29 12.95 6.84
N ARG A 2 35.70 11.83 7.44
CA ARG A 2 34.88 10.59 7.46
C ARG A 2 33.58 10.71 8.25
N SER A 3 33.59 11.55 9.31
CA SER A 3 32.41 11.77 10.17
C SER A 3 31.25 12.43 9.41
N SER A 4 31.48 13.53 8.68
CA SER A 4 30.42 14.19 7.88
C SER A 4 29.79 13.26 6.84
N PHE A 5 30.56 12.39 6.21
CA PHE A 5 30.03 11.44 5.22
C PHE A 5 29.02 10.47 5.85
N ILE A 6 29.32 9.94 7.04
CA ILE A 6 28.42 9.04 7.78
C ILE A 6 27.15 9.79 8.19
N PHE A 7 27.25 11.03 8.67
CA PHE A 7 26.08 11.85 9.01
C PHE A 7 25.19 12.14 7.79
N CYS A 8 25.79 12.44 6.62
CA CYS A 8 25.03 12.64 5.39
C CYS A 8 24.30 11.36 4.95
N LEU A 9 24.94 10.19 5.05
CA LEU A 9 24.30 8.91 4.73
C LEU A 9 23.14 8.60 5.68
N LEU A 10 23.32 8.83 6.98
CA LEU A 10 22.25 8.66 7.97
C LEU A 10 21.08 9.60 7.70
N ALA A 11 21.34 10.86 7.35
CA ALA A 11 20.30 11.82 7.02
C ALA A 11 19.50 11.40 5.77
N ILE A 12 20.17 10.96 4.71
CA ILE A 12 19.51 10.47 3.48
C ILE A 12 18.68 9.22 3.78
N TYR A 13 19.23 8.28 4.56
CA TYR A 13 18.51 7.07 4.97
C TYR A 13 17.26 7.39 5.78
N TYR A 14 17.35 8.35 6.70
CA TYR A 14 16.22 8.79 7.52
C TYR A 14 15.13 9.46 6.68
N ILE A 15 15.50 10.32 5.72
CA ILE A 15 14.56 10.96 4.80
C ILE A 15 13.90 9.91 3.89
N ALA A 16 14.65 8.95 3.35
CA ALA A 16 14.09 7.89 2.52
C ALA A 16 13.09 7.02 3.31
N SER A 17 13.43 6.67 4.55
CA SER A 17 12.58 5.86 5.43
C SER A 17 11.31 6.60 5.86
N ALA A 18 11.40 7.91 6.09
CA ALA A 18 10.24 8.76 6.41
C ALA A 18 9.32 8.99 5.20
N ASN A 19 9.72 8.64 3.98
CA ASN A 19 8.87 8.71 2.80
C ASN A 19 8.40 7.32 2.34
N ALA A 20 8.68 6.26 3.11
CA ALA A 20 8.21 4.93 2.79
C ALA A 20 6.68 4.84 3.00
N ARG A 21 5.96 4.60 1.91
CA ARG A 21 4.52 4.30 1.94
C ARG A 21 4.34 2.81 2.20
N SER A 22 3.78 2.47 3.37
CA SER A 22 3.43 1.08 3.70
C SER A 22 1.99 0.82 3.34
N CYS A 23 1.72 -0.23 2.56
CA CYS A 23 0.36 -0.62 2.18
C CYS A 23 0.04 -2.04 2.67
N TRP A 24 -1.19 -2.24 3.14
CA TRP A 24 -1.70 -3.52 3.61
C TRP A 24 -3.04 -3.81 2.97
N GLU A 25 -3.26 -5.06 2.59
CA GLU A 25 -4.57 -5.53 2.11
C GLU A 25 -5.56 -5.55 3.26
N LEU A 26 -6.80 -5.09 3.01
CA LEU A 26 -7.83 -5.11 4.05
C LEU A 26 -8.52 -6.47 4.13
N PRO A 27 -8.60 -7.08 5.34
CA PRO A 27 -9.41 -8.28 5.53
C PRO A 27 -10.88 -7.97 5.27
N GLY A 28 -11.49 -8.69 4.33
CA GLY A 28 -12.90 -8.52 3.93
C GLY A 28 -13.12 -7.58 2.73
N SER A 29 -12.11 -6.79 2.32
CA SER A 29 -12.17 -5.97 1.10
C SER A 29 -10.91 -6.18 0.24
N PRO A 30 -10.81 -7.28 -0.51
CA PRO A 30 -9.62 -7.64 -1.29
C PRO A 30 -9.28 -6.63 -2.40
N CYS A 31 -10.21 -5.74 -2.75
CA CYS A 31 -10.04 -4.72 -3.79
C CYS A 31 -9.70 -3.33 -3.23
N LEU A 32 -9.54 -3.23 -1.91
CA LEU A 32 -9.07 -2.03 -1.21
C LEU A 32 -7.79 -2.36 -0.44
N SER A 33 -6.83 -1.45 -0.54
CA SER A 33 -5.61 -1.47 0.24
C SER A 33 -5.55 -0.22 1.10
N PHE A 34 -5.19 -0.39 2.36
CA PHE A 34 -4.91 0.74 3.24
C PHE A 34 -3.43 1.04 3.18
N CYS A 35 -3.12 2.24 2.77
CA CYS A 35 -1.77 2.74 2.72
C CYS A 35 -1.58 3.81 3.78
N TYR A 36 -0.51 3.68 4.55
CA TYR A 36 -0.08 4.67 5.51
C TYR A 36 1.24 5.28 5.03
N GLY A 37 1.23 6.58 4.80
CA GLY A 37 2.42 7.39 4.56
C GLY A 37 2.73 8.23 5.79
N TYR A 38 3.98 8.24 6.23
CA TYR A 38 4.41 8.99 7.41
C TYR A 38 4.08 10.50 7.32
N ASN A 39 4.10 11.07 6.10
CA ASN A 39 3.77 12.48 5.83
C ASN A 39 2.35 12.70 5.27
N GLU A 40 1.74 11.66 4.69
CA GLU A 40 0.49 11.76 3.91
C GLU A 40 -0.73 11.26 4.70
N GLY A 41 -0.50 10.59 5.84
CA GLY A 41 -1.54 10.01 6.67
C GLY A 41 -2.03 8.66 6.13
N ALA A 42 -3.24 8.30 6.56
CA ALA A 42 -3.92 7.06 6.18
C ALA A 42 -4.81 7.29 4.95
N GLU A 43 -4.62 6.49 3.90
CA GLU A 43 -5.41 6.55 2.67
C GLU A 43 -5.90 5.16 2.25
N PHE A 44 -7.16 5.08 1.81
CA PHE A 44 -7.66 3.91 1.10
C PHE A 44 -7.39 4.03 -0.39
N THR A 45 -6.74 3.02 -0.94
CA THR A 45 -6.42 2.93 -2.37
C THR A 45 -7.10 1.73 -2.99
N THR A 46 -7.46 1.84 -4.26
CA THR A 46 -8.03 0.73 -5.03
C THR A 46 -6.92 -0.16 -5.56
N THR A 47 -7.07 -1.47 -5.37
CA THR A 47 -6.19 -2.49 -5.97
C THR A 47 -6.29 -2.42 -7.51
N PRO A 48 -5.23 -2.76 -8.26
CA PRO A 48 -5.27 -2.72 -9.72
C PRO A 48 -6.47 -3.48 -10.30
N PRO A 49 -7.13 -2.91 -11.33
CA PRO A 49 -8.29 -3.55 -11.95
C PRO A 49 -7.90 -4.92 -12.54
N GLY A 50 -8.79 -5.90 -12.41
CA GLY A 50 -8.56 -7.27 -12.87
C GLY A 50 -7.83 -8.17 -11.88
N THR A 51 -7.34 -7.65 -10.75
CA THR A 51 -6.80 -8.46 -9.65
C THR A 51 -7.84 -9.50 -9.19
N LEU A 52 -7.42 -10.75 -9.02
CA LEU A 52 -8.30 -11.82 -8.56
C LEU A 52 -8.75 -11.55 -7.13
N CYS A 53 -10.04 -11.73 -6.89
CA CYS A 53 -10.64 -11.57 -5.58
C CYS A 53 -11.69 -12.64 -5.33
N THR A 54 -12.11 -12.79 -4.08
CA THR A 54 -13.19 -13.70 -3.69
C THR A 54 -14.35 -12.88 -3.17
N THR A 55 -15.51 -13.02 -3.80
CA THR A 55 -16.76 -12.36 -3.38
C THR A 55 -17.31 -13.01 -2.11
N ASN A 56 -18.22 -12.31 -1.43
CA ASN A 56 -18.99 -12.89 -0.33
C ASN A 56 -19.72 -14.16 -0.82
N GLY A 57 -19.44 -15.28 -0.16
CA GLY A 57 -19.91 -16.61 -0.58
C GLY A 57 -18.88 -17.44 -1.36
N GLY A 58 -17.62 -17.04 -1.40
CA GLY A 58 -16.51 -17.89 -1.84
C GLY A 58 -16.35 -18.02 -3.35
N LYS A 59 -17.02 -17.18 -4.14
CA LYS A 59 -16.96 -17.24 -5.61
C LYS A 59 -15.82 -16.35 -6.12
N PRO A 60 -15.01 -16.82 -7.08
CA PRO A 60 -13.97 -16.01 -7.68
C PRO A 60 -14.57 -14.81 -8.44
N GLY A 61 -13.85 -13.71 -8.42
CA GLY A 61 -14.19 -12.45 -9.08
C GLY A 61 -12.95 -11.67 -9.45
N ARG A 62 -13.16 -10.43 -9.91
CA ARG A 62 -12.10 -9.48 -10.25
C ARG A 62 -12.38 -8.13 -9.61
N CYS A 63 -11.31 -7.44 -9.23
CA CYS A 63 -11.42 -6.09 -8.73
C CYS A 63 -11.77 -5.10 -9.85
N GLU A 64 -12.81 -4.31 -9.62
CA GLU A 64 -13.23 -3.21 -10.47
C GLU A 64 -13.74 -2.08 -9.57
N ASN A 65 -13.17 -0.87 -9.72
CA ASN A 65 -13.53 0.31 -8.93
C ASN A 65 -13.52 0.12 -7.40
N GLY A 66 -12.61 -0.74 -6.89
CA GLY A 66 -12.52 -1.03 -5.46
C GLY A 66 -13.50 -2.10 -4.95
N GLU A 67 -14.31 -2.69 -5.83
CA GLU A 67 -15.24 -3.77 -5.51
C GLU A 67 -14.82 -5.08 -6.18
N CYS A 68 -15.15 -6.21 -5.53
CA CYS A 68 -14.95 -7.52 -6.12
C CYS A 68 -16.18 -7.91 -6.94
N ILE A 69 -16.07 -7.81 -8.27
CA ILE A 69 -17.14 -8.14 -9.20
C ILE A 69 -17.02 -9.61 -9.62
N LYS A 70 -18.14 -10.33 -9.60
CA LYS A 70 -18.19 -11.71 -10.07
C LYS A 70 -18.04 -11.74 -11.59
N ASN A 71 -17.12 -12.56 -12.08
CA ASN A 71 -16.97 -12.83 -13.52
C ASN A 71 -18.00 -13.85 -14.03
#